data_AF-A0A8T5LZI9-F1
#
_entry.id   AF-A0A8T5LZI9-F1
#
_cell.length_a   1.000
_cell.length_b   1.000
_cell.length_c   1.000
_cell.angle_alpha   90.00
_cell.angle_beta   90.00
_cell.angle_gamma   90.00
#
_symmetry.space_group_name_H-M   'P 1'
#
loop_
_entity.id
_entity.type
_entity.pdbx_description
1 polymer ?
#
loop_
_entity_poly.entity_id
_entity_poly.type
_entity_poly.pdbx_seq_one_letter_code
_entity_poly.pdbx_strand_id
1 'polypeptide(L)'
;YLYGLIVELGSVMTSAVLTLVDEQFFLLTIDNMTNVGLEFLFLSSYVFVLLITLLFLGIRYMVVAFGVIFIPIGIFCYFIPPLKSYGKFILNLLGLNIFITFLASIVILASSLLLEIEIFENIKILVMINCFLIIIWMFILLTKHVISKSSAGDGADKLAQAAKYIAMFA
;
A
#
# COMPACT_ATOMS: atom_id res chain seq x y z
N TYR A 1 -3.23 15.88 -17.37
CA TYR A 1 -4.68 15.78 -17.13
C TYR A 1 -5.07 14.38 -16.61
N LEU A 2 -4.96 13.30 -17.39
CA LEU A 2 -5.36 11.94 -16.97
C LEU A 2 -4.76 11.48 -15.63
N TYR A 3 -3.47 11.71 -15.40
CA TYR A 3 -2.84 11.34 -14.14
C TYR A 3 -3.47 12.05 -12.93
N GLY A 4 -3.69 13.36 -13.06
CA GLY A 4 -4.32 14.15 -12.01
C GLY A 4 -5.71 13.63 -11.65
N LEU A 5 -6.50 13.26 -12.66
CA LEU A 5 -7.82 12.67 -12.46
C LEU A 5 -7.76 11.35 -11.68
N ILE A 6 -6.79 10.47 -11.97
CA ILE A 6 -6.61 9.19 -11.26
C ILE A 6 -6.18 9.44 -9.80
N VAL A 7 -5.29 10.41 -9.57
CA VAL A 7 -4.86 10.79 -8.21
C VAL A 7 -6.03 11.38 -7.42
N GLU A 8 -6.81 12.26 -8.04
CA GLU A 8 -7.99 12.88 -7.44
C GLU A 8 -9.05 11.83 -7.11
N LEU A 9 -9.33 10.89 -8.02
CA LEU A 9 -10.21 9.76 -7.76
C LEU A 9 -9.76 8.96 -6.52
N GLY A 10 -8.47 8.59 -6.46
CA GLY A 10 -7.92 7.88 -5.30
C GLY A 10 -8.05 8.67 -3.99
N SER A 11 -7.85 10.00 -4.06
CA SER A 11 -8.00 10.91 -2.92
C SER A 11 -9.45 11.00 -2.44
N VAL A 12 -10.41 11.19 -3.37
CA VAL A 12 -11.85 11.29 -3.05
C VAL A 12 -12.34 9.98 -2.45
N MET A 13 -11.96 8.83 -3.04
CA MET A 13 -12.31 7.52 -2.49
C MET A 13 -11.75 7.32 -1.08
N THR A 14 -10.49 7.68 -0.84
CA THR A 14 -9.87 7.58 0.49
C THR A 14 -10.59 8.49 1.49
N SER A 15 -10.86 9.74 1.10
CA SER A 15 -11.55 10.71 1.95
C SER A 15 -12.97 10.25 2.31
N ALA A 16 -13.72 9.72 1.35
CA ALA A 16 -15.07 9.23 1.57
C ALA A 16 -15.12 8.05 2.57
N VAL A 17 -14.11 7.18 2.55
CA VAL A 17 -14.01 6.10 3.54
C VAL A 17 -13.62 6.65 4.91
N LEU A 18 -12.67 7.59 4.96
CA LEU A 18 -12.24 8.19 6.23
C LEU A 18 -13.35 8.99 6.93
N THR A 19 -14.29 9.58 6.20
CA THR A 19 -15.47 10.24 6.81
C THR A 19 -16.43 9.28 7.52
N LEU A 20 -16.29 7.97 7.28
CA LEU A 20 -17.06 6.94 7.97
C LEU A 20 -16.34 6.39 9.21
N VAL A 21 -15.06 6.74 9.39
CA VAL A 21 -14.27 6.29 10.54
C VAL A 21 -14.56 7.21 11.72
N ASP A 22 -14.84 6.64 12.89
CA ASP A 22 -14.99 7.40 14.12
C ASP A 22 -13.68 8.12 14.48
N GLU A 23 -13.75 9.44 14.74
CA GLU A 23 -12.62 10.25 15.17
C GLU A 23 -12.01 9.74 16.49
N GLN A 24 -12.83 9.15 17.36
CA GLN A 24 -12.38 8.55 18.61
C GLN A 24 -11.52 7.31 18.39
N PHE A 25 -11.52 6.71 17.20
CA PHE A 25 -10.66 5.57 16.87
C PHE A 25 -9.19 5.85 17.17
N PHE A 26 -8.72 7.05 16.84
CA PHE A 26 -7.31 7.44 16.99
C PHE A 26 -6.94 7.92 18.39
N LEU A 27 -7.91 8.14 19.28
CA LEU A 27 -7.68 8.58 20.64
C LEU A 27 -7.39 7.38 21.55
N LEU A 28 -6.22 7.39 22.20
CA LEU A 28 -5.89 6.40 23.22
C LEU A 28 -6.60 6.76 24.53
N THR A 29 -7.58 5.95 24.92
CA THR A 29 -8.18 5.99 26.26
C THR A 29 -7.33 5.15 27.22
N ILE A 30 -6.86 5.78 28.30
CA ILE A 30 -5.92 5.22 29.29
C ILE A 30 -6.64 4.30 30.31
N ASP A 31 -7.98 4.28 30.30
CA ASP A 31 -8.76 3.76 31.43
C ASP A 31 -8.86 2.22 31.52
N ASN A 32 -8.33 1.45 30.57
CA ASN A 32 -8.62 0.02 30.42
C ASN A 32 -7.51 -0.97 30.84
N MET A 33 -6.33 -0.52 31.28
CA MET A 33 -5.25 -1.43 31.70
C MET A 33 -4.95 -1.32 33.20
N THR A 34 -5.33 -2.36 33.96
CA THR A 34 -5.04 -2.49 35.40
C THR A 34 -3.56 -2.59 35.74
N ASN A 35 -2.68 -2.76 34.73
CA ASN A 35 -1.24 -2.88 34.92
C ASN A 35 -0.48 -1.82 34.10
N VAL A 36 -0.01 -0.79 34.81
CA VAL A 36 0.78 0.34 34.28
C VAL A 36 1.99 -0.14 33.45
N GLY A 37 2.63 -1.26 33.83
CA GLY A 37 3.78 -1.79 33.10
C GLY A 37 3.43 -2.35 31.72
N LEU A 38 2.28 -3.03 31.61
CA LEU A 38 1.80 -3.60 30.35
C LEU A 38 1.34 -2.49 29.39
N GLU A 39 0.71 -1.45 29.94
CA GLU A 39 0.26 -0.28 29.20
C GLU A 39 1.43 0.45 28.54
N PHE A 40 2.52 0.70 29.29
CA PHE A 40 3.71 1.34 28.75
C PHE A 40 4.34 0.54 27.60
N LEU A 41 4.35 -0.80 27.72
CA LEU A 41 4.88 -1.69 26.67
C LEU A 41 4.04 -1.60 25.38
N PHE A 42 2.71 -1.61 25.49
CA PHE A 42 1.83 -1.49 24.33
C PHE A 42 1.86 -0.08 23.74
N LEU A 43 1.95 0.96 24.55
CA LEU A 43 2.11 2.32 24.08
C LEU A 43 3.40 2.49 23.26
N SER A 44 4.52 2.00 23.78
CA SER A 44 5.80 2.02 23.06
C SER A 44 5.71 1.27 21.72
N SER A 45 5.10 0.08 21.72
CA SER A 45 4.89 -0.71 20.50
C SER A 45 3.99 0.01 19.48
N TYR A 46 2.91 0.65 19.96
CA TYR A 46 1.99 1.43 19.13
C TYR A 46 2.70 2.61 18.47
N VAL A 47 3.44 3.41 19.24
CA VAL A 47 4.22 4.55 18.72
C VAL A 47 5.23 4.08 17.68
N PHE A 48 5.92 2.97 17.93
CA PHE A 48 6.88 2.40 17.00
C PHE A 48 6.22 1.97 15.67
N VAL A 49 5.08 1.27 15.72
CA VAL A 49 4.34 0.88 14.51
C VAL A 49 3.84 2.11 13.75
N LEU A 50 3.32 3.12 14.45
CA LEU A 50 2.85 4.36 13.86
C LEU A 50 3.99 5.12 13.16
N LEU A 51 5.19 5.16 13.77
CA LEU A 51 6.39 5.73 13.16
C LEU A 51 6.74 5.01 11.84
N ILE A 52 6.70 3.68 11.82
CA ILE A 52 6.92 2.90 10.59
C ILE A 52 5.85 3.25 9.56
N THR A 53 4.57 3.24 9.93
CA THR A 53 3.48 3.60 9.01
C THR A 53 3.69 4.99 8.41
N LEU A 54 4.10 5.97 9.21
CA LEU A 54 4.38 7.33 8.77
C LEU A 54 5.52 7.36 7.74
N LEU A 55 6.61 6.63 7.97
CA LEU A 55 7.71 6.52 7.01
C LEU A 55 7.24 5.92 5.67
N PHE A 56 6.46 4.84 5.70
CA PHE A 56 5.90 4.23 4.49
C PHE A 56 4.97 5.19 3.74
N LEU A 57 4.12 5.92 4.47
CA LEU A 57 3.22 6.91 3.87
C LEU A 57 4.01 8.08 3.24
N GLY A 58 5.09 8.51 3.88
CA GLY A 58 5.99 9.54 3.38
C GLY A 58 6.70 9.13 2.08
N ILE A 59 7.24 7.91 2.03
CA ILE A 59 7.85 7.35 0.81
C ILE A 59 6.81 7.27 -0.31
N ARG A 60 5.61 6.77 -0.01
CA ARG A 60 4.50 6.70 -0.96
C ARG A 60 4.15 8.07 -1.51
N TYR A 61 4.07 9.09 -0.64
CA TYR A 61 3.77 10.45 -1.07
C TYR A 61 4.83 10.98 -2.04
N MET A 62 6.12 10.75 -1.77
CA MET A 62 7.19 11.10 -2.70
C MET A 62 7.04 10.40 -4.06
N VAL A 63 6.74 9.09 -4.07
CA VAL A 63 6.56 8.32 -5.31
C VAL A 63 5.39 8.85 -6.14
N VAL A 64 4.25 9.17 -5.50
CA VAL A 64 3.09 9.77 -6.18
C VAL A 64 3.44 11.18 -6.68
N ALA A 65 4.13 12.01 -5.91
CA ALA A 65 4.53 13.34 -6.36
C ALA A 65 5.41 13.29 -7.63
N PHE A 66 6.40 12.40 -7.67
CA PHE A 66 7.22 12.17 -8.86
C PHE A 66 6.49 11.42 -9.98
N GLY A 67 5.30 10.87 -9.71
CA GLY A 67 4.48 10.14 -10.68
C GLY A 67 4.11 10.95 -11.91
N VAL A 68 3.99 12.29 -11.79
CA VAL A 68 3.77 13.19 -12.94
C VAL A 68 4.87 13.04 -14.00
N ILE A 69 6.12 12.85 -13.56
CA ILE A 69 7.30 12.67 -14.42
C ILE A 69 7.43 11.21 -14.85
N PHE A 70 7.18 10.27 -13.94
CA PHE A 70 7.35 8.85 -14.22
C PHE A 70 6.29 8.26 -15.16
N ILE A 71 5.08 8.81 -15.22
CA ILE A 71 4.05 8.32 -16.14
C ILE A 71 4.44 8.40 -17.62
N PRO A 72 4.83 9.57 -18.17
CA PRO A 72 5.23 9.64 -19.56
C PRO A 72 6.41 8.69 -19.84
N ILE A 73 7.39 8.62 -18.95
CA ILE A 73 8.52 7.68 -19.04
C ILE A 73 8.01 6.23 -19.08
N GLY A 74 7.10 5.87 -18.18
CA GLY A 74 6.49 4.53 -18.11
C GLY A 74 5.75 4.17 -19.40
N ILE A 75 4.99 5.11 -19.97
CA ILE A 75 4.28 4.93 -21.24
C ILE A 75 5.27 4.77 -22.39
N PHE A 76 6.30 5.62 -22.49
CA PHE A 76 7.34 5.52 -23.52
C PHE A 76 8.06 4.18 -23.46
N CYS A 77 8.52 3.76 -22.28
CA CYS A 77 9.18 2.48 -22.07
C CYS A 77 8.24 1.30 -22.40
N TYR A 78 6.93 1.43 -22.16
CA TYR A 78 5.96 0.38 -22.46
C TYR A 78 5.84 0.07 -23.96
N PHE A 79 6.00 1.07 -24.83
CA PHE A 79 5.91 0.90 -26.28
C PHE A 79 7.20 0.41 -26.95
N ILE A 80 8.35 0.51 -26.28
CA ILE A 80 9.64 0.06 -26.81
C ILE A 80 9.86 -1.41 -26.42
N PRO A 81 9.94 -2.37 -27.38
CA PRO A 81 9.97 -3.81 -27.07
C PRO A 81 10.99 -4.25 -26.01
N PRO A 82 12.27 -3.83 -26.04
CA PRO A 82 13.23 -4.22 -24.99
C PRO A 82 12.99 -3.55 -23.63
N LEU A 83 12.21 -2.46 -23.56
CA LEU A 83 11.93 -1.70 -22.33
C LEU A 83 10.52 -1.91 -21.78
N LYS A 84 9.70 -2.71 -22.47
CA LYS A 84 8.29 -2.92 -22.13
C LYS A 84 8.06 -3.37 -20.69
N SER A 85 8.96 -4.23 -20.19
CA SER A 85 8.94 -4.71 -18.80
C SER A 85 9.10 -3.56 -17.78
N TYR A 86 10.03 -2.64 -18.03
CA TYR A 86 10.25 -1.47 -17.18
C TYR A 86 9.09 -0.49 -17.24
N GLY A 87 8.52 -0.25 -18.44
CA GLY A 87 7.32 0.58 -18.57
C GLY A 87 6.15 0.02 -17.77
N LYS A 88 5.91 -1.30 -17.88
CA LYS A 88 4.88 -2.01 -17.11
C LYS A 88 5.13 -1.93 -15.59
N PHE A 89 6.38 -2.05 -15.16
CA PHE A 89 6.75 -1.90 -13.74
C PHE A 89 6.39 -0.51 -13.21
N ILE A 90 6.83 0.55 -13.90
CA ILE A 90 6.59 1.93 -13.50
C ILE A 90 5.08 2.21 -13.40
N LEU A 91 4.31 1.82 -14.43
CA LEU A 91 2.87 2.04 -14.45
C LEU A 91 2.14 1.28 -13.33
N ASN A 92 2.49 0.03 -13.08
CA ASN A 92 1.90 -0.76 -12.00
C ASN A 92 2.28 -0.21 -10.62
N LEU A 93 3.53 0.21 -10.44
CA LEU A 93 4.00 0.78 -9.17
C LEU A 93 3.27 2.09 -8.85
N LEU A 94 3.09 2.97 -9.84
CA LEU A 94 2.35 4.22 -9.65
C LEU A 94 0.87 3.96 -9.37
N GLY A 95 0.23 3.08 -10.15
CA GLY A 95 -1.17 2.70 -9.91
C GLY A 95 -1.36 2.15 -8.50
N LEU A 96 -0.47 1.26 -8.06
CA LEU A 96 -0.48 0.73 -6.70
C LEU A 96 -0.37 1.83 -5.64
N ASN A 97 0.62 2.72 -5.77
CA ASN A 97 0.85 3.78 -4.80
C ASN A 97 -0.31 4.80 -4.75
N ILE A 98 -1.06 4.99 -5.83
CA ILE A 98 -2.26 5.84 -5.80
C ILE A 98 -3.36 5.17 -4.97
N PHE A 99 -3.70 3.91 -5.27
CA PHE A 99 -4.87 3.24 -4.67
C PHE A 99 -4.61 2.58 -3.32
N ILE A 100 -3.35 2.41 -2.90
CA ILE A 100 -3.05 1.71 -1.65
C ILE A 100 -3.57 2.43 -0.39
N THR A 101 -3.66 3.77 -0.43
CA THR A 101 -4.24 4.53 0.69
C THR A 101 -5.73 4.32 0.81
N PHE A 102 -6.42 4.15 -0.32
CA PHE A 102 -7.83 3.78 -0.30
C PHE A 102 -8.02 2.40 0.34
N LEU A 103 -7.22 1.40 -0.05
CA LEU A 103 -7.27 0.09 0.61
C LEU A 103 -6.94 0.17 2.10
N ALA A 104 -5.96 1.00 2.49
CA ALA A 104 -5.62 1.21 3.89
C ALA A 104 -6.79 1.84 4.67
N SER A 105 -7.51 2.82 4.09
CA SER A 105 -8.69 3.41 4.72
C SER A 105 -9.80 2.40 4.97
N ILE A 106 -9.97 1.39 4.10
CA ILE A 106 -10.93 0.29 4.34
C ILE A 106 -10.50 -0.55 5.55
N VAL A 107 -9.21 -0.86 5.68
CA VAL A 107 -8.69 -1.60 6.85
C VAL A 107 -8.90 -0.81 8.15
N ILE A 108 -8.69 0.52 8.11
CA ILE A 108 -8.96 1.42 9.23
C ILE A 108 -10.46 1.39 9.57
N LEU A 109 -11.34 1.53 8.58
CA LEU A 109 -12.78 1.49 8.79
C LEU A 109 -13.22 0.17 9.43
N ALA A 110 -12.79 -0.96 8.88
CA ALA A 110 -13.09 -2.27 9.45
C ALA A 110 -12.61 -2.39 10.89
N SER A 111 -11.43 -1.83 11.20
CA SER A 111 -10.87 -1.83 12.55
C SER A 111 -11.62 -0.91 13.51
N SER A 112 -12.19 0.20 13.01
CA SER A 112 -13.05 1.09 13.82
C SER A 112 -14.37 0.43 14.17
N LEU A 113 -15.00 -0.27 13.22
CA LEU A 113 -16.25 -1.01 13.46
C LEU A 113 -16.04 -2.17 14.44
N LEU A 114 -14.85 -2.77 14.50
CA LEU A 114 -14.55 -3.80 15.49
C LEU A 114 -14.59 -3.27 16.93
N LEU A 115 -14.27 -2.00 17.15
CA LEU A 115 -14.26 -1.39 18.48
C LEU A 115 -15.65 -1.02 19.00
N GLU A 116 -16.68 -1.03 18.15
CA GLU A 116 -18.07 -0.88 18.58
C GLU A 116 -18.56 -2.08 19.41
N ILE A 117 -17.82 -3.19 19.40
CA ILE A 117 -18.11 -4.38 20.19
C ILE A 117 -17.40 -4.24 21.56
N GLU A 118 -18.15 -4.27 22.66
CA GLU A 118 -17.67 -4.07 24.04
C GLU A 118 -16.43 -4.90 24.43
N ILE A 119 -16.30 -6.12 23.88
CA ILE A 119 -15.15 -7.00 24.13
C ILE A 119 -13.85 -6.38 23.60
N PHE A 120 -13.91 -5.70 22.46
CA PHE A 120 -12.74 -5.11 21.80
C PHE A 120 -12.38 -3.72 22.32
N GLU A 121 -13.32 -3.02 22.98
CA GLU A 121 -13.07 -1.72 23.62
C GLU A 121 -11.98 -1.82 24.71
N ASN A 122 -12.00 -2.89 25.50
CA ASN A 122 -11.00 -3.15 26.54
C ASN A 122 -9.60 -3.44 25.99
N ILE A 123 -9.50 -3.86 24.73
CA ILE A 123 -8.23 -4.19 24.03
C ILE A 123 -7.95 -3.24 22.86
N LYS A 124 -8.50 -2.01 22.92
CA LYS A 124 -8.40 -1.01 21.85
C LYS A 124 -6.98 -0.81 21.33
N ILE A 125 -6.00 -0.66 22.21
CA ILE A 125 -4.61 -0.44 21.81
C ILE A 125 -4.05 -1.61 20.97
N LEU A 126 -4.44 -2.84 21.31
CA LEU A 126 -4.04 -4.03 20.57
C LEU A 126 -4.69 -4.08 19.18
N VAL A 127 -5.97 -3.73 19.08
CA VAL A 127 -6.70 -3.64 17.80
C VAL A 127 -6.05 -2.59 16.90
N MET A 128 -5.71 -1.42 17.44
CA MET A 128 -5.04 -0.36 16.69
C MET A 128 -3.65 -0.78 16.20
N ILE A 129 -2.84 -1.42 17.06
CA ILE A 129 -1.53 -1.97 16.65
C ILE A 129 -1.69 -2.96 15.49
N ASN A 130 -2.65 -3.88 15.60
CA ASN A 130 -2.91 -4.87 14.54
C ASN A 130 -3.38 -4.21 13.25
N CYS A 131 -4.25 -3.19 13.32
CA CYS A 131 -4.71 -2.43 12.17
C CYS A 131 -3.52 -1.86 11.37
N PHE A 132 -2.61 -1.14 12.05
CA PHE A 132 -1.45 -0.55 11.39
C PHE A 132 -0.45 -1.60 10.90
N LEU A 133 -0.26 -2.70 11.62
CA LEU A 133 0.55 -3.83 11.16
C LEU A 133 -0.02 -4.45 9.88
N ILE A 134 -1.34 -4.64 9.78
CA ILE A 134 -2.00 -5.13 8.57
C ILE A 134 -1.76 -4.17 7.40
N ILE A 135 -1.86 -2.85 7.62
CA ILE A 135 -1.58 -1.84 6.59
C ILE A 135 -0.13 -1.95 6.10
N ILE A 136 0.84 -2.03 7.01
CA ILE A 136 2.27 -2.19 6.65
C ILE A 136 2.48 -3.48 5.87
N TRP A 137 1.92 -4.60 6.35
CA TRP A 137 2.01 -5.90 5.67
C TRP A 137 1.39 -5.88 4.28
N MET A 138 0.22 -5.28 4.14
CA MET A 138 -0.45 -5.09 2.86
C MET A 138 0.44 -4.31 1.90
N PHE A 139 1.08 -3.23 2.36
CA PHE A 139 2.01 -2.44 1.55
C PHE A 139 3.19 -3.25 1.04
N ILE A 140 3.82 -4.03 1.93
CA ILE A 140 4.96 -4.88 1.57
C ILE A 140 4.54 -5.96 0.56
N LEU A 141 3.44 -6.66 0.80
CA LEU A 141 2.96 -7.74 -0.07
C LEU A 141 2.59 -7.24 -1.46
N LEU A 142 1.85 -6.13 -1.53
CA LEU A 142 1.44 -5.53 -2.79
C LEU A 142 2.63 -5.01 -3.59
N THR A 143 3.59 -4.37 -2.93
CA THR A 143 4.83 -3.91 -3.58
C THR A 143 5.64 -5.10 -4.12
N LYS A 144 5.80 -6.16 -3.32
CA LYS A 144 6.47 -7.40 -3.76
C LYS A 144 5.77 -8.04 -4.96
N HIS A 145 4.43 -8.04 -4.98
CA HIS A 145 3.65 -8.56 -6.09
C HIS A 145 3.90 -7.78 -7.39
N VAL A 146 3.95 -6.44 -7.30
CA VAL A 146 4.26 -5.58 -8.46
C VAL A 146 5.66 -5.86 -9.01
N ILE A 147 6.66 -6.00 -8.15
CA ILE A 147 8.04 -6.33 -8.55
C ILE A 147 8.09 -7.67 -9.28
N SER A 148 7.49 -8.71 -8.69
CA SER A 148 7.48 -10.07 -9.25
C SER A 148 6.78 -10.15 -10.62
N LYS A 149 5.58 -9.57 -10.72
CA LYS A 149 4.78 -9.60 -11.96
C LYS A 149 5.42 -8.83 -13.11
N SER A 150 6.26 -7.85 -12.80
CA SER A 150 6.96 -7.06 -13.80
C SER A 150 8.20 -7.80 -14.33
N SER A 151 8.89 -8.57 -13.48
CA SER A 151 10.04 -9.39 -13.90
C SER A 151 9.65 -10.64 -14.69
N ALA A 152 8.47 -11.21 -14.47
CA ALA A 152 8.07 -12.50 -15.05
C ALA A 152 7.81 -12.49 -16.58
N GLY A 153 7.68 -11.32 -17.21
CA GLY A 153 7.50 -11.23 -18.67
C GLY A 153 8.75 -11.59 -19.48
N ASP A 154 9.93 -11.50 -18.87
CA ASP A 154 11.20 -11.61 -19.60
C ASP A 154 11.66 -13.06 -19.81
N GLY A 155 11.21 -14.01 -18.99
CA GLY A 155 11.62 -15.43 -19.08
C GLY A 155 10.91 -16.21 -20.18
N ALA A 156 9.61 -16.03 -20.32
CA ALA A 156 8.82 -16.72 -21.34
C ALA A 156 9.11 -16.19 -22.76
N ASP A 157 9.29 -14.87 -22.89
CA ASP A 157 9.61 -14.24 -24.17
C ASP A 157 11.03 -14.59 -24.66
N LYS A 158 11.99 -14.77 -23.74
CA LYS A 158 13.34 -15.27 -24.07
C LYS A 158 13.34 -16.74 -24.51
N LEU A 159 12.52 -17.59 -23.89
CA LEU A 159 12.34 -18.98 -24.32
C LEU A 159 11.67 -19.08 -25.70
N ALA A 160 10.64 -18.26 -25.94
CA ALA A 160 9.97 -18.20 -27.23
C ALA A 160 10.88 -17.66 -28.35
N GLN A 161 11.72 -16.66 -28.05
CA GLN A 161 12.74 -16.17 -28.98
C GLN A 161 13.83 -17.21 -29.23
N ALA A 162 14.37 -17.85 -28.18
CA ALA A 162 15.35 -18.92 -28.31
C ALA A 162 14.82 -20.09 -29.15
N ALA A 163 13.57 -20.50 -28.94
CA ALA A 163 12.91 -21.52 -29.75
C ALA A 163 12.77 -21.10 -31.23
N LYS A 164 12.44 -19.82 -31.50
CA LYS A 164 12.40 -19.28 -32.86
C LYS A 164 13.77 -19.30 -33.55
N TYR A 165 14.85 -18.98 -32.83
CA TYR A 165 16.20 -19.04 -33.39
C TYR A 165 16.63 -20.48 -33.68
N ILE A 166 16.35 -21.42 -32.76
CA ILE A 166 16.65 -22.84 -32.97
C ILE A 166 15.89 -23.39 -34.18
N ALA A 167 14.61 -23.02 -34.36
CA ALA A 167 13.80 -23.42 -35.50
C ALA A 167 14.20 -22.76 -36.85
N MET A 168 15.00 -21.68 -36.85
CA MET A 168 15.57 -21.09 -38.07
C MET A 168 16.87 -21.77 -38.51
N PHE A 169 17.55 -22.47 -37.60
CA PHE A 169 18.83 -23.16 -37.87
C PHE A 169 18.67 -24.68 -38.07
N ALA A 170 17.48 -25.23 -37.83
CA ALA A 170 17.10 -26.63 -38.11
C ALA A 170 16.34 -26.73 -39.43
#